data_AF-A0A3D1MAY7-F1
#
_entry.id   AF-A0A3D1MAY7-F1
#
_cell.length_a   1.000
_cell.length_b   1.000
_cell.length_c   1.000
_cell.angle_alpha   90.00
_cell.angle_beta   90.00
_cell.angle_gamma   90.00
#
_symmetry.space_group_name_H-M   'P 1'
#
loop_
_entity.id
_entity.type
_entity.pdbx_description
1 polymer ?
#
loop_
_entity_poly.entity_id
_entity_poly.type
_entity_poly.pdbx_seq_one_letter_code
_entity_poly.pdbx_strand_id
1 'polypeptide(L)'
;MAIQATFKVNPSLKQKLALLEQKAEDLVRNKLFDIAQTAVSLSPVDTGAYVTSHSFKTSTSSRGRGKSSRNKPKKQNQQFMRQEGLDNLIQDINTLDLSDTTKITLRNDSPHARVVEYGGPNWKRQGYYVYTQVRNIHG
;
A
#
# COMPACT_ATOMS: atom_id res chain seq x y z
N MET A 1 -30.61 -53.84 2.58
CA MET A 1 -30.30 -52.55 1.93
C MET A 1 -30.83 -51.44 2.82
N ALA A 2 -30.02 -50.45 3.16
CA ALA A 2 -30.46 -49.30 3.95
C ALA A 2 -31.10 -48.24 3.03
N ILE A 3 -32.32 -47.83 3.33
CA ILE A 3 -32.99 -46.71 2.65
C ILE A 3 -32.63 -45.44 3.43
N GLN A 4 -32.08 -44.43 2.75
CA GLN A 4 -31.60 -43.19 3.36
C GLN A 4 -32.26 -41.98 2.70
N ALA A 5 -32.62 -40.97 3.50
CA ALA A 5 -33.05 -39.66 3.02
C ALA A 5 -32.06 -38.60 3.55
N THR A 6 -31.55 -37.75 2.66
CA THR A 6 -30.62 -36.68 3.01
C THR A 6 -31.31 -35.33 2.84
N PHE A 7 -31.20 -34.47 3.85
CA PHE A 7 -31.74 -33.11 3.82
C PHE A 7 -30.60 -32.10 3.83
N LYS A 8 -30.69 -31.05 2.99
CA LYS A 8 -29.71 -29.98 2.95
C LYS A 8 -29.90 -29.06 4.15
N VAL A 9 -28.93 -29.03 5.05
CA VAL A 9 -28.88 -28.08 6.17
C VAL A 9 -27.93 -26.92 5.87
N ASN A 10 -28.04 -25.84 6.64
CA ASN A 10 -27.17 -24.69 6.53
C ASN A 10 -25.68 -25.05 6.72
N PRO A 11 -24.74 -24.27 6.15
CA PRO A 11 -23.31 -24.45 6.39
C PRO A 11 -23.00 -24.50 7.89
N SER A 12 -22.04 -25.34 8.27
CA SER A 12 -21.65 -25.49 9.67
C SER A 12 -21.10 -24.18 10.22
N LEU A 13 -21.16 -24.00 11.54
CA LEU A 13 -20.56 -22.84 12.21
C LEU A 13 -19.10 -22.63 11.78
N LYS A 14 -18.34 -23.73 11.64
CA LYS A 14 -16.95 -23.71 11.17
C LYS A 14 -16.81 -23.11 9.77
N GLN A 15 -17.70 -23.47 8.83
CA GLN A 15 -17.68 -22.92 7.48
C GLN A 15 -18.03 -21.42 7.47
N LYS A 16 -18.95 -20.99 8.34
CA LYS A 16 -19.31 -19.56 8.46
C LYS A 16 -18.15 -18.73 9.03
N LEU A 17 -17.43 -19.25 10.03
CA LEU A 17 -16.27 -18.57 10.61
C LEU A 17 -15.14 -18.41 9.59
N ALA A 18 -14.81 -19.48 8.85
CA ALA A 18 -13.80 -19.43 7.80
C ALA A 18 -14.16 -18.38 6.71
N LEU A 19 -15.45 -18.29 6.33
CA LEU A 19 -15.90 -17.28 5.38
C LEU A 19 -15.78 -15.86 5.93
N LEU A 20 -16.02 -15.65 7.23
CA LEU A 20 -15.87 -14.35 7.87
C LEU A 20 -14.40 -13.93 7.93
N GLU A 21 -13.50 -14.86 8.24
CA GLU A 21 -12.04 -14.63 8.23
C GLU A 21 -11.58 -14.20 6.83
N GLN A 22 -11.96 -14.95 5.79
CA GLN A 22 -11.63 -14.60 4.41
C GLN A 22 -12.15 -13.22 4.01
N LYS A 23 -13.41 -12.91 4.34
CA LYS A 23 -14.00 -11.60 4.03
C LYS A 23 -13.31 -10.46 4.76
N ALA A 24 -12.92 -10.68 6.02
CA ALA A 24 -12.17 -9.67 6.77
C ALA A 24 -10.80 -9.41 6.13
N GLU A 25 -10.11 -10.47 5.69
CA GLU A 25 -8.84 -10.36 4.98
C GLU A 25 -9.00 -9.59 3.65
N ASP A 26 -10.00 -9.93 2.85
CA ASP A 26 -10.29 -9.27 1.56
C ASP A 26 -10.58 -7.77 1.75
N LEU A 27 -11.34 -7.40 2.79
CA LEU A 27 -11.63 -6.00 3.11
C LEU A 27 -10.36 -5.22 3.48
N VAL A 28 -9.46 -5.82 4.25
CA VAL A 28 -8.17 -5.20 4.58
C VAL A 28 -7.33 -5.02 3.32
N ARG A 29 -7.23 -6.05 2.46
CA ARG A 29 -6.49 -5.98 1.18
C ARG A 29 -7.05 -4.88 0.28
N ASN A 30 -8.37 -4.79 0.13
CA ASN A 30 -9.04 -3.73 -0.64
C ASN A 30 -8.71 -2.34 -0.10
N LYS A 31 -8.75 -2.15 1.22
CA LYS A 31 -8.39 -0.87 1.83
C LYS A 31 -6.91 -0.50 1.57
N LEU A 32 -6.01 -1.48 1.58
CA LEU A 32 -4.60 -1.25 1.24
C LEU A 32 -4.41 -0.88 -0.23
N PHE A 33 -5.17 -1.48 -1.15
CA PHE A 33 -5.18 -1.09 -2.55
C PHE A 33 -5.64 0.36 -2.73
N ASP A 34 -6.70 0.78 -2.03
CA ASP A 34 -7.17 2.17 -2.08
C ASP A 34 -6.09 3.14 -1.58
N ILE A 35 -5.46 2.83 -0.42
CA ILE A 35 -4.35 3.62 0.13
C ILE A 35 -3.19 3.70 -0.88
N ALA A 36 -2.86 2.60 -1.56
CA ALA A 36 -1.80 2.56 -2.55
C ALA A 36 -2.08 3.48 -3.74
N GLN A 37 -3.31 3.42 -4.28
CA GLN A 37 -3.75 4.27 -5.38
C GLN A 37 -3.69 5.75 -4.98
N THR A 38 -4.19 6.11 -3.80
CA THR A 38 -4.15 7.48 -3.29
C THR A 38 -2.72 7.98 -3.09
N ALA A 39 -1.84 7.17 -2.47
CA ALA A 39 -0.45 7.53 -2.25
C ALA A 39 0.28 7.83 -3.57
N VAL A 40 0.10 6.97 -4.57
CA VAL A 40 0.72 7.12 -5.90
C VAL A 40 0.13 8.32 -6.67
N SER A 41 -1.19 8.52 -6.60
CA SER A 41 -1.87 9.63 -7.29
C SER A 41 -1.43 11.01 -6.76
N LEU A 42 -1.28 11.13 -5.44
CA LEU A 42 -0.82 12.34 -4.78
C LEU A 42 0.69 12.60 -4.96
N SER A 43 1.44 11.56 -5.34
CA SER A 43 2.89 11.64 -5.41
C SER A 43 3.41 12.46 -6.60
N PRO A 44 4.43 13.31 -6.38
CA PRO A 44 5.13 13.96 -7.47
C PRO A 44 5.98 13.00 -8.30
N VAL A 45 6.12 13.33 -9.58
CA VAL A 45 7.03 12.65 -10.49
C VAL A 45 7.92 13.66 -11.19
N ASP A 46 9.22 13.59 -10.90
CA ASP A 46 10.28 14.19 -11.72
C ASP A 46 11.21 13.10 -12.26
N THR A 47 11.91 12.40 -11.36
CA THR A 47 12.72 11.20 -11.69
C THR A 47 11.99 9.89 -11.41
N GLY A 48 10.77 9.96 -10.85
CA GLY A 48 10.01 8.81 -10.35
C GLY A 48 10.54 8.17 -9.07
N ALA A 49 11.69 8.62 -8.56
CA ALA A 49 12.33 8.00 -7.40
C ALA A 49 11.48 8.06 -6.13
N TYR A 50 10.74 9.15 -5.88
CA TYR A 50 9.84 9.27 -4.74
C TYR A 50 8.65 8.30 -4.86
N VAL A 51 7.85 8.38 -5.93
CA VAL A 51 6.63 7.58 -6.09
C VAL A 51 6.89 6.07 -6.12
N THR A 52 8.04 5.64 -6.64
CA THR A 52 8.43 4.21 -6.69
C THR A 52 9.14 3.71 -5.43
N SER A 53 9.28 4.56 -4.40
CA SER A 53 9.87 4.21 -3.10
C SER A 53 8.83 3.95 -2.01
N HIS A 54 7.54 4.05 -2.32
CA HIS A 54 6.53 3.63 -1.35
C HIS A 54 6.63 2.11 -1.10
N SER A 55 6.41 1.72 0.16
CA SER A 55 6.31 0.32 0.55
C SER A 55 5.36 0.12 1.73
N PHE A 56 4.68 -1.02 1.74
CA PHE A 56 3.96 -1.51 2.91
C PHE A 56 4.84 -2.46 3.72
N LYS A 57 4.78 -2.32 5.04
CA LYS A 57 5.49 -3.19 5.98
C LYS A 57 4.65 -3.45 7.23
N THR A 58 4.73 -4.68 7.75
CA THR A 58 4.19 -5.05 9.07
C THR A 58 5.13 -4.64 10.20
N SER A 59 6.44 -4.60 9.93
CA SER A 59 7.48 -4.14 10.85
C SER A 59 8.30 -2.98 10.29
N THR A 60 8.62 -2.01 11.14
CA THR A 60 9.47 -0.85 10.79
C THR A 60 10.95 -1.10 10.98
N SER A 61 11.34 -2.27 11.54
CA SER A 61 12.75 -2.64 11.79
C SER A 61 13.55 -2.86 10.50
N SER A 62 12.90 -3.22 9.40
CA SER A 62 13.53 -3.34 8.08
C SER A 62 13.32 -2.08 7.24
N ARG A 63 14.30 -1.77 6.39
CA ARG A 63 14.16 -0.68 5.41
C ARG A 63 13.13 -1.05 4.35
N GLY A 64 12.35 -0.05 3.95
CA GLY A 64 11.47 -0.10 2.79
C GLY A 64 12.24 0.14 1.49
N ARG A 65 11.50 0.31 0.39
CA ARG A 65 12.10 0.74 -0.88
C ARG A 65 12.60 2.18 -0.77
N GLY A 66 13.82 2.43 -1.22
CA GLY A 66 14.46 3.74 -1.15
C GLY A 66 15.29 4.06 -2.39
N LYS A 67 14.63 4.47 -3.48
CA LYS A 67 15.31 4.88 -4.71
C LYS A 67 15.80 6.32 -4.58
N SER A 68 17.07 6.56 -4.92
CA SER A 68 17.62 7.91 -5.05
C SER A 68 17.23 8.54 -6.38
N SER A 69 17.08 9.87 -6.40
CA SER A 69 16.88 10.69 -7.62
C SER A 69 18.20 11.18 -8.21
N ARG A 70 19.34 10.98 -7.52
CA ARG A 70 20.65 11.46 -7.96
C ARG A 70 21.05 10.85 -9.30
N ASN A 71 21.48 11.69 -10.24
CA ASN A 71 21.91 11.30 -11.59
C ASN A 71 20.88 10.53 -12.42
N LYS A 72 19.59 10.65 -12.09
CA LYS A 72 18.50 10.06 -12.87
C LYS A 72 17.93 11.04 -13.89
N PRO A 73 17.40 10.54 -15.02
CA PRO A 73 16.69 11.39 -15.97
C PRO A 73 15.48 12.05 -15.29
N LYS A 74 15.34 13.35 -15.52
CA LYS A 74 14.25 14.18 -15.01
C LYS A 74 13.06 14.15 -15.97
N LYS A 75 11.92 14.73 -15.56
CA LYS A 75 10.69 14.81 -16.36
C LYS A 75 10.24 13.45 -16.92
N GLN A 76 10.37 12.41 -16.12
CA GLN A 76 9.86 11.08 -16.45
C GLN A 76 8.34 11.11 -16.67
N ASN A 77 7.84 10.15 -17.44
CA ASN A 77 6.40 10.03 -17.68
C ASN A 77 5.68 9.77 -16.35
N GLN A 78 4.76 10.67 -15.98
CA GLN A 78 4.08 10.63 -14.69
C GLN A 78 3.20 9.39 -14.55
N GLN A 79 2.44 9.04 -15.59
CA GLN A 79 1.55 7.89 -15.58
C GLN A 79 2.33 6.58 -15.41
N PHE A 80 3.42 6.43 -16.16
CA PHE A 80 4.25 5.25 -16.11
C PHE A 80 4.93 5.07 -14.75
N MET A 81 5.54 6.12 -14.19
CA MET A 81 6.19 6.05 -12.88
C MET A 81 5.19 5.81 -11.74
N ARG A 82 3.97 6.35 -11.87
CA ARG A 82 2.88 6.09 -10.94
C ARG A 82 2.44 4.63 -11.02
N GLN A 83 2.21 4.11 -12.22
CA GLN A 83 1.86 2.71 -12.41
C GLN A 83 2.94 1.78 -11.82
N GLU A 84 4.21 2.05 -12.08
CA GLU A 84 5.32 1.29 -11.47
C GLU A 84 5.27 1.35 -9.93
N GLY A 85 5.01 2.53 -9.36
CA GLY A 85 4.85 2.69 -7.91
C GLY A 85 3.66 1.90 -7.35
N LEU A 86 2.56 1.87 -8.08
CA LEU A 86 1.36 1.11 -7.72
C LEU A 86 1.64 -0.40 -7.77
N ASP A 87 2.23 -0.89 -8.86
CA ASP A 87 2.57 -2.32 -9.03
C ASP A 87 3.48 -2.82 -7.90
N ASN A 88 4.46 -1.99 -7.49
CA ASN A 88 5.33 -2.28 -6.35
C ASN A 88 4.54 -2.40 -5.02
N LEU A 89 3.54 -1.54 -4.79
CA LEU A 89 2.69 -1.62 -3.59
C LEU A 89 1.73 -2.80 -3.65
N ILE A 90 1.19 -3.13 -4.82
CA ILE A 90 0.37 -4.34 -5.04
C ILE A 90 1.17 -5.59 -4.69
N GLN A 91 2.43 -5.66 -5.12
CA GLN A 91 3.33 -6.76 -4.75
C GLN A 91 3.52 -6.84 -3.23
N ASP A 92 3.77 -5.71 -2.55
CA ASP A 92 3.88 -5.72 -1.09
C ASP A 92 2.61 -6.27 -0.45
N ILE A 93 1.43 -5.77 -0.84
CA ILE A 93 0.13 -6.21 -0.30
C ILE A 93 -0.03 -7.72 -0.42
N ASN A 94 0.29 -8.28 -1.58
CA ASN A 94 0.18 -9.71 -1.84
C ASN A 94 1.13 -10.55 -0.97
N THR A 95 2.24 -9.98 -0.52
CA THR A 95 3.21 -10.65 0.38
C THR A 95 2.92 -10.43 1.86
N LEU A 96 1.96 -9.58 2.23
CA LEU A 96 1.63 -9.35 3.64
C LEU A 96 0.94 -10.58 4.23
N ASP A 97 1.47 -11.01 5.37
CA ASP A 97 0.78 -11.93 6.26
C ASP A 97 -0.16 -11.12 7.18
N LEU A 98 -1.46 -11.29 6.95
CA LEU A 98 -2.53 -10.60 7.67
C LEU A 98 -3.07 -11.42 8.85
N SER A 99 -2.62 -12.67 9.03
CA SER A 99 -3.19 -13.59 10.02
C SER A 99 -2.92 -13.17 11.47
N ASP A 100 -1.78 -12.53 11.74
CA ASP A 100 -1.37 -12.10 13.09
C ASP A 100 -0.81 -10.65 13.13
N THR A 101 -1.12 -9.86 12.10
CA THR A 101 -0.61 -8.48 12.00
C THR A 101 -1.60 -7.49 12.58
N THR A 102 -1.21 -6.79 13.64
CA THR A 102 -2.00 -5.70 14.25
C THR A 102 -1.73 -4.32 13.65
N LYS A 103 -0.70 -4.19 12.82
CA LYS A 103 -0.27 -2.91 12.24
C LYS A 103 0.40 -3.08 10.89
N ILE A 104 -0.05 -2.28 9.92
CA ILE A 104 0.58 -2.13 8.62
C ILE A 104 0.99 -0.67 8.44
N THR A 105 2.20 -0.43 7.98
CA THR A 105 2.77 0.90 7.80
C THR A 105 3.07 1.14 6.33
N LEU A 106 2.50 2.20 5.76
CA LEU A 106 2.97 2.78 4.51
C LEU A 106 4.20 3.65 4.81
N ARG A 107 5.30 3.49 4.06
CA ARG A 107 6.54 4.26 4.25
C ARG A 107 7.26 4.56 2.93
N ASN A 108 8.13 5.55 2.93
CA ASN A 108 8.97 5.93 1.80
C ASN A 108 10.41 6.12 2.29
N ASP A 109 11.31 5.26 1.85
CA ASP A 109 12.71 5.28 2.30
C ASP A 109 13.63 5.98 1.29
N SER A 110 13.06 6.77 0.38
CA SER A 110 13.85 7.57 -0.54
C SER A 110 14.72 8.58 0.23
N PRO A 111 16.00 8.78 -0.14
CA PRO A 111 16.88 9.75 0.53
C PRO A 111 16.34 11.19 0.56
N HIS A 112 15.42 11.53 -0.35
CA HIS A 112 14.80 12.86 -0.46
C HIS A 112 13.35 12.89 0.04
N ALA A 113 12.83 11.81 0.64
CA ALA A 113 11.44 11.71 1.08
C ALA A 113 11.03 12.87 2.01
N ARG A 114 11.86 13.21 3.00
CA ARG A 114 11.59 14.32 3.93
C ARG A 114 11.45 15.66 3.22
N VAL A 115 12.31 15.91 2.25
CA VAL A 115 12.29 17.15 1.46
C VAL A 115 11.06 17.19 0.55
N VAL A 116 10.65 16.04 0.00
CA VAL A 116 9.41 15.96 -0.79
C VAL A 116 8.17 16.23 0.07
N GLU A 117 8.12 15.65 1.27
CA GLU A 117 6.97 15.77 2.16
C GLU A 117 6.80 17.17 2.73
N TYR A 118 7.89 17.79 3.20
CA TYR A 118 7.82 18.99 4.04
C TYR A 118 8.52 20.21 3.41
N GLY A 119 9.14 20.04 2.24
CA GLY A 119 9.96 21.06 1.62
C GLY A 119 11.36 21.17 2.24
N GLY A 120 12.10 22.17 1.78
CA GLY A 120 13.44 22.51 2.28
C GLY A 120 13.82 23.94 1.92
N PRO A 121 14.98 24.44 2.38
CA PRO A 121 15.37 25.85 2.23
C PRO A 121 15.30 26.39 0.79
N ASN A 122 15.51 25.53 -0.21
CA ASN A 122 15.54 25.90 -1.63
C ASN A 122 14.26 25.50 -2.40
N TRP A 123 13.19 25.13 -1.71
CA TRP A 123 11.94 24.76 -2.36
C TRP A 123 11.10 25.99 -2.73
N LYS A 124 10.70 26.05 -4.01
CA LYS A 124 9.84 27.12 -4.54
C LYS A 124 8.38 27.02 -4.10
N ARG A 125 8.01 25.96 -3.37
CA ARG A 125 6.65 25.61 -2.97
C ARG A 125 6.67 24.95 -1.59
N GLN A 126 5.50 24.88 -0.97
CA GLN A 126 5.32 24.03 0.20
C GLN A 126 5.49 22.54 -0.16
N GLY A 127 5.75 21.71 0.85
CA GLY A 127 5.82 20.26 0.77
C GLY A 127 4.61 19.63 0.05
N TYR A 128 4.75 18.41 -0.46
CA TYR A 128 3.60 17.68 -1.02
C TYR A 128 2.71 17.10 0.06
N TYR A 129 3.23 16.85 1.27
CA TYR A 129 2.49 16.29 2.39
C TYR A 129 1.68 15.03 2.02
N VAL A 130 2.19 14.17 1.14
CA VAL A 130 1.50 12.98 0.64
C VAL A 130 1.01 12.11 1.80
N TYR A 131 1.86 11.90 2.80
CA TYR A 131 1.52 11.08 3.96
C TYR A 131 0.47 11.71 4.87
N THR A 132 0.45 13.05 4.96
CA THR A 132 -0.59 13.76 5.71
C THR A 132 -1.93 13.64 5.00
N GLN A 133 -1.94 13.83 3.69
CA GLN A 133 -3.14 13.70 2.86
C GLN A 133 -3.68 12.26 2.87
N VAL A 134 -2.83 11.25 2.70
CA VAL A 134 -3.21 9.84 2.80
C VAL A 134 -3.83 9.54 4.17
N ARG A 135 -3.22 10.03 5.26
CA ARG A 135 -3.77 9.86 6.60
C ARG A 135 -5.16 10.50 6.72
N ASN A 136 -5.36 11.72 6.23
CA ASN A 136 -6.64 12.40 6.32
C ASN A 136 -7.75 11.75 5.49
N ILE A 137 -7.40 11.03 4.42
CA ILE A 137 -8.37 10.35 3.55
C ILE A 137 -8.73 8.95 4.10
N HIS A 138 -7.77 8.24 4.69
CA HIS A 138 -7.94 6.82 5.03
C HIS A 138 -7.91 6.47 6.53
N GLY A 139 -7.43 7.38 7.39
CA GLY A 139 -7.33 7.21 8.84
C GLY A 139 -8.36 8.03 9.58
#